data_AF-A0A920IYN4-F1
#
_entry.id   AF-A0A920IYN4-F1
#
_cell.length_a   1.000
_cell.length_b   1.000
_cell.length_c   1.000
_cell.angle_alpha   90.00
_cell.angle_beta   90.00
_cell.angle_gamma   90.00
#
_symmetry.space_group_name_H-M   'P 1'
#
loop_
_entity.id
_entity.type
_entity.pdbx_description
1 polymer ?
#
loop_
_entity_poly.entity_id
_entity_poly.type
_entity_poly.pdbx_seq_one_letter_code
_entity_poly.pdbx_strand_id
1 'polypeptide(L)'
;MDAKFSTSQGSEENILMGCYGIGVGRLLAACIEANREENSMNLPISIAPFSIYLAALQVDDKEVMKISEKLFSELSSFGFDVLFDDRDAQPGVKFNDSELLSLPLEL
;
A
#
# COMPACT_ATOMS: atom_id res chain seq x y z
N MET A 1 -12.37 36.82 -9.54
CA MET A 1 -10.91 36.70 -9.74
C MET A 1 -10.61 37.24 -11.12
N ASP A 2 -9.92 38.37 -11.22
CA ASP A 2 -9.61 39.06 -12.49
C ASP A 2 -8.09 39.04 -12.68
N ALA A 3 -7.53 37.85 -12.85
CA ALA A 3 -6.08 37.63 -12.91
C ALA A 3 -5.59 37.82 -14.35
N LYS A 4 -4.85 38.92 -14.56
CA LYS A 4 -4.32 39.34 -15.86
C LYS A 4 -2.81 39.53 -15.79
N PHE A 5 -2.14 39.45 -16.93
CA PHE A 5 -0.73 39.80 -17.09
C PHE A 5 -0.57 40.86 -18.19
N SER A 6 0.43 41.73 -18.06
CA SER A 6 0.79 42.67 -19.12
C SER A 6 1.68 41.98 -20.15
N THR A 7 1.33 42.12 -21.43
CA THR A 7 2.14 41.64 -22.55
C THR A 7 3.30 42.61 -22.81
N SER A 8 4.24 42.19 -23.66
CA SER A 8 5.33 43.06 -24.14
C SER A 8 4.85 44.28 -24.94
N GLN A 9 3.60 44.28 -25.40
CA GLN A 9 2.97 45.42 -26.08
C GLN A 9 2.19 46.33 -25.12
N GLY A 10 2.20 46.05 -23.81
CA GLY A 10 1.50 46.83 -22.79
C GLY A 10 -0.02 46.59 -22.74
N SER A 11 -0.53 45.60 -23.48
CA SER A 11 -1.93 45.15 -23.33
C SER A 11 -2.07 44.20 -22.14
N GLU A 12 -3.22 44.22 -21.49
CA GLU A 12 -3.56 43.20 -20.49
C GLU A 12 -4.22 42.00 -21.14
N GLU A 13 -3.71 40.81 -20.82
CA GLU A 13 -4.29 39.54 -21.26
C GLU A 13 -4.64 38.65 -20.07
N ASN A 14 -5.69 37.83 -20.25
CA ASN A 14 -6.10 36.86 -19.24
C ASN A 14 -5.06 35.74 -19.14
N ILE A 15 -4.78 35.29 -17.92
CA ILE A 15 -3.91 34.14 -17.71
C ILE A 15 -4.64 32.86 -18.12
N LEU A 16 -4.03 32.04 -18.98
CA LEU A 16 -4.50 30.69 -19.25
C LEU A 16 -4.19 29.81 -18.02
N MET A 17 -5.21 29.48 -17.24
CA MET A 17 -5.10 28.65 -16.04
C MET A 17 -5.83 27.32 -16.21
N GLY A 18 -5.22 26.25 -15.70
CA GLY A 18 -5.86 24.94 -15.57
C GLY A 18 -5.99 24.56 -14.11
N CYS A 19 -7.06 23.82 -13.77
CA CYS A 19 -7.23 23.17 -12.49
C CYS A 19 -7.34 21.67 -12.73
N TYR A 20 -6.51 20.88 -12.05
CA TYR A 20 -6.51 19.43 -12.15
C TYR A 20 -6.66 18.83 -10.76
N GLY A 21 -7.62 17.92 -10.61
CA GLY A 21 -7.86 17.19 -9.37
C GLY A 21 -8.04 15.71 -9.67
N ILE A 22 -7.05 14.90 -9.28
CA ILE A 22 -7.10 13.45 -9.47
C ILE A 22 -7.99 12.74 -8.45
N GLY A 23 -8.22 13.37 -7.29
CA GLY A 23 -9.05 12.81 -6.22
C GLY A 23 -8.44 11.55 -5.62
N VAL A 24 -7.36 11.68 -4.86
CA VAL A 24 -6.57 10.56 -4.31
C VAL A 24 -7.42 9.51 -3.59
N GLY A 25 -8.39 9.93 -2.76
CA GLY A 25 -9.28 8.99 -2.08
C GLY A 25 -10.22 8.22 -3.04
N ARG A 26 -10.67 8.86 -4.13
CA ARG A 26 -11.46 8.20 -5.18
C ARG A 26 -10.60 7.24 -6.00
N LEU A 27 -9.34 7.56 -6.22
CA LEU A 27 -8.40 6.69 -6.91
C LEU A 27 -8.18 5.39 -6.13
N LEU A 28 -7.96 5.46 -4.81
CA LEU A 28 -7.80 4.26 -3.98
C LEU A 28 -9.05 3.36 -4.05
N ALA A 29 -10.24 3.93 -3.91
CA ALA A 29 -11.49 3.17 -4.00
C ALA A 29 -11.67 2.53 -5.40
N ALA A 30 -11.36 3.27 -6.47
CA ALA A 30 -11.42 2.74 -7.83
C ALA A 30 -10.40 1.62 -8.08
N CYS A 31 -9.19 1.73 -7.51
CA CYS A 31 -8.19 0.67 -7.56
C CYS A 31 -8.69 -0.61 -6.88
N ILE A 32 -9.27 -0.49 -5.69
CA ILE A 32 -9.86 -1.64 -4.98
C ILE A 32 -11.00 -2.25 -5.82
N GLU A 33 -11.93 -1.44 -6.30
CA GLU A 33 -13.07 -1.93 -7.08
C GLU A 33 -12.65 -2.69 -8.34
N ALA A 34 -11.60 -2.21 -9.01
CA ALA A 34 -11.10 -2.78 -10.26
C ALA A 34 -10.27 -4.06 -10.09
N ASN A 35 -9.59 -4.24 -8.95
CA ASN A 35 -8.68 -5.37 -8.72
C ASN A 35 -9.22 -6.42 -7.74
N ARG A 36 -10.32 -6.14 -7.02
CA ARG A 36 -10.85 -7.05 -6.00
C ARG A 36 -11.08 -8.47 -6.53
N GLU A 37 -10.73 -9.45 -5.72
CA GLU A 37 -11.04 -10.86 -5.93
C GLU A 37 -11.71 -11.42 -4.67
N GLU A 38 -12.92 -11.97 -4.80
CA GLU A 38 -13.73 -12.48 -3.69
C GLU A 38 -13.81 -11.51 -2.50
N ASN A 39 -13.11 -11.82 -1.39
CA ASN A 39 -13.06 -11.04 -0.15
C ASN A 39 -11.78 -10.20 0.02
N SER A 40 -10.96 -10.08 -1.04
CA SER A 40 -9.67 -9.40 -1.02
C SER A 40 -9.69 -8.09 -1.81
N MET A 41 -8.99 -7.06 -1.31
CA MET A 41 -8.82 -5.78 -1.99
C MET A 41 -7.83 -5.84 -3.16
N ASN A 42 -6.88 -6.79 -3.11
CA ASN A 42 -5.83 -7.03 -4.09
C ASN A 42 -5.18 -5.74 -4.63
N LEU A 43 -4.47 -5.02 -3.75
CA LEU A 43 -3.85 -3.76 -4.13
C LEU A 43 -2.58 -4.01 -4.98
N PRO A 44 -2.37 -3.23 -6.06
CA PRO A 44 -1.11 -3.24 -6.78
C PRO A 44 0.07 -2.94 -5.87
N ILE A 45 1.21 -3.60 -6.10
CA ILE A 45 2.43 -3.43 -5.30
C ILE A 45 2.91 -1.98 -5.18
N SER A 46 2.60 -1.12 -6.16
CA SER A 46 2.98 0.29 -6.17
C SER A 46 2.20 1.16 -5.18
N ILE A 47 1.06 0.69 -4.67
CA ILE A 47 0.20 1.43 -3.73
C ILE A 47 -0.14 0.61 -2.48
N ALA A 48 0.34 -0.63 -2.39
CA ALA A 48 0.20 -1.45 -1.19
C ALA A 48 1.03 -0.83 -0.04
N PRO A 49 0.51 -0.84 1.20
CA PRO A 49 1.22 -0.25 2.35
C PRO A 49 2.46 -1.07 2.75
N PHE A 50 2.43 -2.37 2.49
CA PHE A 50 3.54 -3.30 2.66
C PHE A 50 3.59 -4.19 1.41
N SER A 51 4.79 -4.63 1.06
CA SER A 51 4.98 -5.54 -0.07
C SER A 51 4.71 -6.99 0.31
N ILE A 52 4.99 -7.35 1.57
CA ILE A 52 4.97 -8.74 2.05
C ILE A 52 4.27 -8.80 3.41
N TYR A 53 3.32 -9.72 3.56
CA TYR A 53 2.83 -10.22 4.84
C TYR A 53 3.67 -11.43 5.24
N LEU A 54 4.24 -11.44 6.45
CA LEU A 54 5.00 -12.58 6.97
C LEU A 54 4.36 -13.05 8.28
N ALA A 55 3.89 -14.29 8.35
CA ALA A 55 3.21 -14.81 9.55
C ALA A 55 4.00 -15.92 10.24
N ALA A 56 4.37 -15.72 11.51
CA ALA A 56 4.86 -16.80 12.36
C ALA A 56 3.67 -17.64 12.87
N LEU A 57 3.42 -18.82 12.29
CA LEU A 57 2.24 -19.63 12.64
C LEU A 57 2.31 -20.26 14.05
N GLN A 58 3.51 -20.56 14.54
CA GLN A 58 3.77 -21.12 15.86
C GLN A 58 4.80 -20.26 16.59
N VAL A 59 4.32 -19.24 17.28
CA VAL A 59 5.18 -18.26 17.99
C VAL A 59 5.84 -18.83 19.25
N ASP A 60 5.32 -19.92 19.79
CA ASP A 60 5.89 -20.66 20.92
C ASP A 60 7.07 -21.56 20.51
N ASP A 61 7.13 -21.94 19.23
CA ASP A 61 8.28 -22.66 18.67
C ASP A 61 9.43 -21.68 18.37
N LYS A 62 10.54 -21.86 19.11
CA LYS A 62 11.75 -21.04 18.98
C LYS A 62 12.40 -21.15 17.61
N GLU A 63 12.35 -22.30 16.96
CA GLU A 63 12.95 -22.45 15.63
C GLU A 63 12.10 -21.72 14.58
N VAL A 64 10.77 -21.78 14.69
CA VAL A 64 9.86 -21.00 13.82
C VAL A 64 10.12 -19.52 13.98
N MET A 65 10.11 -18.99 15.21
CA MET A 65 10.37 -17.57 15.46
C MET A 65 11.73 -17.11 14.94
N LYS A 66 12.78 -17.90 15.18
CA LYS A 66 14.13 -17.58 14.71
C LYS A 66 14.23 -17.54 13.18
N ILE A 67 13.57 -18.46 12.49
CA ILE A 67 13.54 -18.48 11.02
C ILE A 67 12.73 -17.30 10.49
N SER A 68 11.57 -17.00 11.09
CA SER A 68 10.73 -15.85 10.71
C SER A 68 11.46 -14.51 10.91
N GLU A 69 12.13 -14.30 12.04
CA GLU A 69 12.93 -13.10 12.30
C GLU A 69 14.11 -12.94 11.31
N LYS A 70 14.76 -14.07 10.97
CA LYS A 70 15.82 -14.09 9.97
C LYS A 70 15.27 -13.68 8.59
N LEU A 71 14.15 -14.27 8.19
CA LEU A 71 13.51 -13.96 6.91
C LEU A 71 13.04 -12.51 6.84
N PHE A 72 12.43 -12.01 7.92
CA PHE A 72 12.08 -10.60 8.06
C PHE A 72 13.29 -9.68 7.84
N SER A 73 14.41 -9.99 8.50
CA SER A 73 15.65 -9.21 8.39
C SER A 73 16.26 -9.27 6.99
N GLU A 74 16.28 -10.44 6.36
CA GLU A 74 16.79 -10.63 5.00
C GLU A 74 15.94 -9.87 3.98
N LEU A 75 14.61 -10.03 4.00
CA LEU A 75 13.69 -9.34 3.10
C LEU A 75 13.76 -7.81 3.28
N SER A 76 13.81 -7.34 4.52
CA SER A 76 13.98 -5.91 4.81
C SER A 76 15.33 -5.39 4.27
N SER A 77 16.39 -6.20 4.35
CA SER A 77 17.72 -5.81 3.81
C SER A 77 17.74 -5.71 2.28
N PHE A 78 16.84 -6.43 1.59
CA PHE A 78 16.62 -6.29 0.15
C PHE A 78 15.74 -5.08 -0.22
N GLY A 79 15.25 -4.33 0.77
CA GLY A 79 14.46 -3.12 0.58
C GLY A 79 12.95 -3.37 0.44
N PHE A 80 12.46 -4.55 0.83
CA PHE A 80 11.02 -4.81 0.91
C PHE A 80 10.43 -4.27 2.21
N ASP A 81 9.26 -3.66 2.13
CA ASP A 81 8.44 -3.34 3.29
C ASP A 81 7.68 -4.60 3.71
N VAL A 82 8.05 -5.17 4.87
CA VAL A 82 7.49 -6.42 5.40
C VAL A 82 6.64 -6.14 6.63
N LEU A 83 5.39 -6.62 6.62
CA LEU A 83 4.53 -6.67 7.79
C LEU A 83 4.72 -8.04 8.47
N PHE A 84 5.41 -8.05 9.61
CA PHE A 84 5.64 -9.28 10.37
C PHE A 84 4.54 -9.47 11.43
N ASP A 85 3.76 -10.55 11.31
CA ASP A 85 2.75 -10.98 12.29
C ASP A 85 3.33 -12.06 13.23
N ASP A 86 3.91 -11.58 14.34
CA ASP A 86 4.44 -12.35 15.46
C ASP A 86 3.45 -12.47 16.63
N ARG A 87 2.17 -12.13 16.42
CA ARG A 87 1.15 -12.18 17.49
C ARG A 87 0.90 -13.62 17.93
N ASP A 88 0.67 -13.83 19.22
CA ASP A 88 0.16 -15.10 19.76
C ASP A 88 -1.35 -15.24 19.46
N ALA A 89 -1.63 -15.62 18.22
CA ALA A 89 -2.97 -15.79 17.68
C ALA A 89 -3.05 -17.10 16.91
N GLN A 90 -4.25 -17.68 16.86
CA GLN A 90 -4.50 -18.90 16.09
C GLN A 90 -4.20 -18.66 14.60
N PRO A 91 -3.62 -19.64 13.88
CA PRO A 91 -3.32 -19.50 12.45
C PRO A 91 -4.50 -19.01 11.61
N GLY A 92 -5.72 -19.46 11.91
CA GLY A 92 -6.93 -19.02 11.20
C GLY A 92 -7.23 -17.52 11.34
N VAL A 93 -6.86 -16.90 12.47
CA VAL A 93 -6.98 -15.44 12.64
C VAL A 93 -5.96 -14.72 11.76
N LYS A 94 -4.71 -15.22 11.72
CA LYS A 94 -3.66 -14.65 10.89
C LYS A 94 -3.98 -14.75 9.40
N PHE A 95 -4.54 -15.87 8.95
CA PHE A 95 -4.97 -16.03 7.55
C PHE A 95 -6.13 -15.08 7.21
N ASN A 96 -7.12 -14.97 8.09
CA ASN A 96 -8.23 -14.03 7.87
C ASN A 96 -7.76 -12.56 7.83
N ASP A 97 -6.81 -12.19 8.69
CA ASP A 97 -6.21 -10.85 8.67
C ASP A 97 -5.37 -10.63 7.40
N SER A 98 -4.61 -11.63 6.94
CA SER A 98 -3.83 -11.57 5.70
C SER A 98 -4.72 -11.38 4.48
N GLU A 99 -5.77 -12.21 4.36
CA GLU A 99 -6.76 -12.12 3.27
C GLU A 99 -7.44 -10.75 3.25
N LEU A 100 -7.81 -10.23 4.43
CA LEU A 100 -8.43 -8.91 4.58
C LEU A 100 -7.50 -7.76 4.16
N LEU A 101 -6.21 -7.83 4.55
CA LEU A 101 -5.22 -6.83 4.18
C LEU A 101 -4.85 -6.93 2.69
N SER A 102 -4.91 -8.14 2.13
CA SER A 102 -4.66 -8.46 0.72
C SER A 102 -3.33 -7.90 0.22
N LEU A 103 -2.26 -8.13 0.99
CA LEU A 103 -0.92 -7.69 0.59
C LEU A 103 -0.42 -8.51 -0.61
N PRO A 104 0.45 -7.94 -1.47
CA PRO A 104 0.83 -8.57 -2.74
C PRO A 104 1.49 -9.95 -2.60
N LEU A 105 2.19 -10.19 -1.49
CA LEU A 105 2.88 -11.45 -1.20
C LEU A 105 2.63 -11.85 0.25
N GLU A 106 2.42 -13.15 0.47
CA GLU A 106 2.18 -13.74 1.78
C GLU A 106 3.19 -14.87 2.00
N LEU A 107 3.85 -14.89 3.17
CA LEU A 107 4.91 -15.83 3.56
C LEU A 107 4.70 -16.40 4.96
#